data_AF-A0A6H2DT92-F1
#
_entry.id   AF-A0A6H2DT92-F1
#
_cell.length_a   1.000
_cell.length_b   1.000
_cell.length_c   1.000
_cell.angle_alpha   90.00
_cell.angle_beta   90.00
_cell.angle_gamma   90.00
#
_symmetry.space_group_name_H-M   'P 1'
#
loop_
_entity.id
_entity.type
_entity.pdbx_description
1 polymer ?
#
loop_
_entity_poly.entity_id
_entity_poly.type
_entity_poly.pdbx_seq_one_letter_code
_entity_poly.pdbx_strand_id
1 'polypeptide(L)'
;MNKKENTTQTNSAPKKEIIKPKSSTTHTHTHKHVHTHTHTHAKKVEPAKEVKKEVKEVKKVVEPKPVAKTTPKPVVASKKEDKKVEIKQSKNVAKVNISNKTSLPKELFGKTEAHSQAIFDTILYERGSRRNPTHKVKSRAEVSGTGKKPWKQKGTGKARAGSLRSPIFVGGGRAFGPTNNKNYKVKLNKKVRRLAFVSALSQLAANNQVLVSDFAQKEISTKTLVKKLASEKLNELRNILIISSDSNLFLSARNLKNVKVTKWSSILVEDLVKADVFVISESDIKNLEGTVK
;
A
#
# COMPACT_ATOMS: atom_id res chain seq x y z
N MET A 1 -68.29 -55.79 0.78
CA MET A 1 -69.45 -55.49 1.66
C MET A 1 -69.05 -54.34 2.58
N ASN A 2 -69.71 -53.19 2.42
CA ASN A 2 -69.92 -52.06 3.34
C ASN A 2 -68.79 -51.44 4.20
N LYS A 3 -68.37 -50.24 3.76
CA LYS A 3 -68.34 -48.93 4.46
C LYS A 3 -68.32 -48.89 6.00
N LYS A 4 -67.44 -48.06 6.58
CA LYS A 4 -67.74 -46.68 7.04
C LYS A 4 -66.51 -45.95 7.66
N GLU A 5 -66.14 -44.84 7.02
CA GLU A 5 -65.98 -43.45 7.53
C GLU A 5 -65.36 -43.15 8.91
N ASN A 6 -64.35 -42.25 8.92
CA ASN A 6 -64.40 -40.98 9.65
C ASN A 6 -63.27 -39.98 9.27
N THR A 7 -63.63 -38.99 8.46
CA THR A 7 -63.68 -37.53 8.74
C THR A 7 -62.51 -36.81 9.46
N THR A 8 -61.78 -36.00 8.66
CA THR A 8 -61.37 -34.59 8.86
C THR A 8 -60.42 -34.20 10.00
N GLN A 9 -59.23 -33.66 9.65
CA GLN A 9 -58.93 -32.23 9.83
C GLN A 9 -57.64 -31.80 9.12
N THR A 10 -57.80 -30.68 8.41
CA THR A 10 -56.84 -29.86 7.70
C THR A 10 -55.80 -29.24 8.63
N ASN A 11 -54.56 -29.04 8.17
CA ASN A 11 -53.91 -27.75 8.32
C ASN A 11 -52.83 -27.48 7.26
N SER A 12 -53.16 -26.46 6.48
CA SER A 12 -52.41 -25.77 5.44
C SER A 12 -50.96 -25.47 5.83
N ALA A 13 -50.02 -25.88 4.98
CA ALA A 13 -48.64 -25.39 5.02
C ALA A 13 -48.58 -24.00 4.37
N PRO A 14 -48.06 -22.96 5.05
CA PRO A 14 -47.94 -21.65 4.44
C PRO A 14 -46.81 -21.64 3.40
N LYS A 15 -47.17 -21.46 2.12
CA LYS A 15 -46.27 -21.02 1.05
C LYS A 15 -45.59 -19.71 1.48
N LYS A 16 -44.28 -19.73 1.69
CA LYS A 16 -43.48 -18.49 1.72
C LYS A 16 -43.42 -17.92 0.31
N GLU A 17 -44.18 -16.85 0.12
CA GLU A 17 -44.20 -16.04 -1.08
C GLU A 17 -42.81 -15.48 -1.40
N ILE A 18 -42.43 -15.64 -2.66
CA ILE A 18 -41.28 -15.00 -3.28
C ILE A 18 -41.63 -13.52 -3.44
N ILE A 19 -41.05 -12.67 -2.58
CA ILE A 19 -41.18 -11.22 -2.64
C ILE A 19 -40.48 -10.74 -3.93
N LYS A 20 -41.28 -10.41 -4.95
CA LYS A 20 -40.80 -9.66 -6.12
C LYS A 20 -40.49 -8.22 -5.69
N PRO A 21 -39.34 -7.64 -6.06
CA PRO A 21 -39.06 -6.24 -5.75
C PRO A 21 -40.03 -5.33 -6.52
N LYS A 22 -40.69 -4.43 -5.78
CA LYS A 22 -41.58 -3.39 -6.30
C LYS A 22 -40.81 -2.50 -7.28
N SER A 23 -41.42 -2.25 -8.43
CA SER A 23 -40.95 -1.29 -9.44
C SER A 23 -40.76 0.10 -8.80
N SER A 24 -39.56 0.65 -8.93
CA SER A 24 -39.27 2.03 -8.55
C SER A 24 -40.00 2.97 -9.51
N THR A 25 -41.00 3.69 -9.00
CA THR A 25 -41.59 4.83 -9.71
C THR A 25 -40.54 5.93 -9.79
N THR A 26 -40.01 6.19 -10.99
CA THR A 26 -39.13 7.33 -11.25
C THR A 26 -39.96 8.62 -11.25
N HIS A 27 -39.85 9.43 -10.20
CA HIS A 27 -40.27 10.82 -10.24
C HIS A 27 -39.25 11.63 -11.06
N THR A 28 -39.63 12.03 -12.27
CA THR A 28 -38.86 12.98 -13.08
C THR A 28 -39.06 14.39 -12.50
N HIS A 29 -38.05 14.89 -11.81
CA HIS A 29 -37.98 16.32 -11.44
C HIS A 29 -37.50 17.11 -12.66
N THR A 30 -38.39 17.88 -13.28
CA THR A 30 -38.07 18.76 -14.41
C THR A 30 -37.34 20.00 -13.90
N HIS A 31 -36.00 20.00 -14.00
CA HIS A 31 -35.24 21.25 -13.91
C HIS A 31 -35.45 22.06 -15.20
N LYS A 32 -36.20 23.17 -15.09
CA LYS A 32 -36.22 24.21 -16.12
C LYS A 32 -34.83 24.83 -16.23
N HIS A 33 -34.06 24.44 -17.25
CA HIS A 33 -32.87 25.17 -17.66
C HIS A 33 -33.29 26.46 -18.39
N VAL A 34 -33.05 27.61 -17.76
CA VAL A 34 -33.10 28.90 -18.45
C VAL A 34 -31.82 29.04 -19.28
N HIS A 35 -31.95 28.94 -20.60
CA HIS A 35 -30.88 29.33 -21.53
C HIS A 35 -30.86 30.86 -21.65
N THR A 36 -29.76 31.48 -21.25
CA THR A 36 -29.44 32.86 -21.61
C THR A 36 -28.67 32.83 -22.92
N HIS A 37 -29.32 33.24 -24.01
CA HIS A 37 -28.63 33.51 -25.27
C HIS A 37 -27.90 34.85 -25.16
N THR A 38 -26.56 34.83 -25.19
CA THR A 38 -25.78 36.02 -25.49
C THR A 38 -25.56 36.05 -27.01
N HIS A 39 -26.15 37.04 -27.67
CA HIS A 39 -25.90 37.33 -29.08
C HIS A 39 -24.49 37.88 -29.24
N THR A 40 -23.62 37.15 -29.96
CA THR A 40 -22.39 37.70 -30.53
C THR A 40 -22.71 38.26 -31.91
N HIS A 41 -22.65 39.59 -32.05
CA HIS A 41 -22.69 40.24 -33.36
C HIS A 41 -21.33 40.06 -34.04
N ALA A 42 -21.30 39.21 -35.08
CA ALA A 42 -20.22 39.21 -36.06
C ALA A 42 -20.32 40.48 -36.90
N LYS A 43 -19.30 41.35 -36.85
CA LYS A 43 -19.12 42.45 -37.79
C LYS A 43 -17.95 42.13 -38.71
N LYS A 44 -18.28 41.94 -39.98
CA LYS A 44 -17.42 41.76 -41.15
C LYS A 44 -16.54 43.00 -41.35
N VAL A 45 -15.23 42.81 -41.54
CA VAL A 45 -14.31 43.81 -42.13
C VAL A 45 -13.37 43.08 -43.09
N GLU A 46 -13.27 43.62 -44.30
CA GLU A 46 -12.56 43.12 -45.49
C GLU A 46 -11.02 43.34 -45.43
N PRO A 47 -10.23 42.68 -46.30
CA PRO A 47 -8.78 42.56 -46.14
C PRO A 47 -8.01 43.71 -46.82
N ALA A 48 -6.89 44.14 -46.23
CA ALA A 48 -5.98 45.11 -46.81
C ALA A 48 -4.55 44.57 -46.95
N LYS A 49 -4.18 44.36 -48.22
CA LYS A 49 -2.89 44.56 -48.94
C LYS A 49 -1.54 44.22 -48.29
N GLU A 50 -0.81 43.40 -49.04
CA GLU A 50 0.61 43.04 -48.97
C GLU A 50 1.53 44.21 -49.40
N VAL A 51 2.61 44.50 -48.65
CA VAL A 51 3.77 45.29 -49.12
C VAL A 51 5.06 44.67 -48.57
N LYS A 52 6.03 44.45 -49.47
CA LYS A 52 7.36 43.86 -49.23
C LYS A 52 8.43 44.93 -48.93
N LYS A 53 9.43 44.52 -48.12
CA LYS A 53 10.85 44.95 -48.00
C LYS A 53 11.17 46.42 -47.70
N GLU A 54 11.96 46.68 -46.65
CA GLU A 54 13.40 47.00 -46.77
C GLU A 54 14.11 47.07 -45.40
N VAL A 55 15.34 46.56 -45.35
CA VAL A 55 16.27 46.59 -44.21
C VAL A 55 17.14 47.85 -44.35
N LYS A 56 17.32 48.62 -43.27
CA LYS A 56 18.41 49.60 -43.15
C LYS A 56 19.27 49.32 -41.93
N GLU A 57 20.53 49.03 -42.23
CA GLU A 57 21.67 48.82 -41.36
C GLU A 57 22.16 50.18 -40.80
N VAL A 58 22.36 50.28 -39.48
CA VAL A 58 23.21 51.33 -38.89
C VAL A 58 24.10 50.72 -37.81
N LYS A 59 25.39 50.64 -38.14
CA LYS A 59 26.51 50.33 -37.24
C LYS A 59 26.86 51.56 -36.40
N LYS A 60 27.07 51.43 -35.09
CA LYS A 60 28.13 52.19 -34.38
C LYS A 60 28.53 51.59 -33.02
N VAL A 61 29.74 51.02 -33.03
CA VAL A 61 30.87 51.12 -32.08
C VAL A 61 30.67 50.80 -30.58
N VAL A 62 31.44 49.78 -30.18
CA VAL A 62 31.72 49.25 -28.86
C VAL A 62 32.95 49.97 -28.26
N GLU A 63 32.89 50.32 -26.98
CA GLU A 63 34.08 50.50 -26.11
C GLU A 63 34.02 49.48 -24.95
N PRO A 64 35.14 48.82 -24.59
CA PRO A 64 35.11 47.66 -23.69
C PRO A 64 35.26 48.04 -22.20
N LYS A 65 34.46 47.40 -21.34
CA LYS A 65 34.68 47.36 -19.88
C LYS A 65 35.48 46.09 -19.50
N PRO A 66 36.30 46.13 -18.43
CA PRO A 66 37.47 45.27 -18.29
C PRO A 66 37.17 43.85 -17.80
N VAL A 67 38.05 42.95 -18.24
CA VAL A 67 38.10 41.49 -18.05
C VAL A 67 38.18 41.11 -16.57
N ALA A 68 37.17 40.37 -16.09
CA ALA A 68 37.26 39.59 -14.86
C ALA A 68 37.79 38.18 -15.17
N LYS A 69 38.86 37.80 -14.46
CA LYS A 69 39.62 36.55 -14.59
C LYS A 69 38.73 35.31 -14.53
N THR A 70 38.86 34.47 -15.55
CA THR A 70 38.36 33.09 -15.60
C THR A 70 39.28 32.19 -14.77
N THR A 71 38.72 31.53 -13.76
CA THR A 71 39.38 30.39 -13.08
C THR A 71 39.03 29.09 -13.81
N PRO A 72 39.99 28.16 -13.97
CA PRO A 72 39.82 26.99 -14.83
C PRO A 72 38.92 25.92 -14.20
N LYS A 73 38.07 25.32 -15.04
CA LYS A 73 37.37 24.05 -14.75
C LYS A 73 38.40 22.93 -14.52
N PRO A 74 38.29 22.10 -13.46
CA PRO A 74 39.04 20.87 -13.38
C PRO A 74 38.38 19.78 -14.24
N VAL A 75 39.18 19.16 -15.09
CA VAL A 75 38.86 17.96 -15.87
C VAL A 75 38.91 16.73 -14.95
N VAL A 76 37.81 15.96 -15.02
CA VAL A 76 37.64 14.51 -14.82
C VAL A 76 38.78 13.74 -14.12
N ALA A 77 38.48 13.18 -12.95
CA ALA A 77 39.16 11.98 -12.45
C ALA A 77 38.19 11.05 -11.69
N SER A 78 38.16 9.80 -12.16
CA SER A 78 37.69 8.57 -11.51
C SER A 78 36.19 8.42 -11.16
N LYS A 79 35.56 7.49 -11.90
CA LYS A 79 34.40 6.69 -11.47
C LYS A 79 34.55 6.30 -10.00
N LYS A 80 33.65 6.75 -9.14
CA LYS A 80 33.37 6.02 -7.90
C LYS A 80 32.53 4.81 -8.31
N GLU A 81 33.18 3.65 -8.28
CA GLU A 81 32.51 2.35 -8.28
C GLU A 81 31.35 2.36 -7.30
N ASP A 82 30.21 1.84 -7.73
CA ASP A 82 29.07 1.58 -6.87
C ASP A 82 29.57 0.74 -5.69
N LYS A 83 29.70 1.39 -4.53
CA LYS A 83 30.02 0.69 -3.30
C LYS A 83 28.93 -0.35 -3.09
N LYS A 84 29.29 -1.59 -3.36
CA LYS A 84 28.58 -2.79 -2.90
C LYS A 84 28.23 -2.53 -1.44
N VAL A 85 26.95 -2.31 -1.18
CA VAL A 85 26.44 -2.22 0.19
C VAL A 85 26.65 -3.60 0.76
N GLU A 86 27.78 -3.80 1.44
CA GLU A 86 27.95 -4.92 2.35
C GLU A 86 26.91 -4.73 3.45
N ILE A 87 25.79 -5.40 3.26
CA ILE A 87 24.83 -5.65 4.31
C ILE A 87 25.63 -6.39 5.39
N LYS A 88 26.03 -5.68 6.44
CA LYS A 88 26.58 -6.29 7.64
C LYS A 88 25.52 -7.25 8.14
N GLN A 89 25.72 -8.53 7.86
CA GLN A 89 24.88 -9.61 8.36
C GLN A 89 24.84 -9.44 9.89
N SER A 90 23.64 -9.31 10.44
CA SER A 90 23.42 -9.33 11.88
C SER A 90 23.98 -10.64 12.43
N LYS A 91 25.12 -10.57 13.12
CA LYS A 91 25.89 -11.70 13.67
C LYS A 91 25.22 -12.42 14.85
N ASN A 92 23.91 -12.60 14.84
CA ASN A 92 23.23 -13.42 15.85
C ASN A 92 21.92 -13.98 15.29
N VAL A 93 22.03 -14.84 14.28
CA VAL A 93 21.02 -15.86 14.04
C VAL A 93 21.75 -17.18 14.27
N ALA A 94 21.37 -17.89 15.33
CA ALA A 94 21.83 -19.25 15.55
C ALA A 94 21.61 -20.01 14.23
N LYS A 95 22.69 -20.50 13.61
CA LYS A 95 22.59 -21.30 12.39
C LYS A 95 21.84 -22.57 12.77
N VAL A 96 20.54 -22.59 12.51
CA VAL A 96 19.72 -23.79 12.73
C VAL A 96 20.14 -24.79 11.66
N ASN A 97 20.76 -25.90 12.05
CA ASN A 97 21.04 -27.00 11.14
C ASN A 97 19.73 -27.76 10.88
N ILE A 98 18.97 -27.29 9.89
CA ILE A 98 17.71 -27.90 9.50
C ILE A 98 18.01 -28.96 8.43
N SER A 99 17.81 -30.23 8.77
CA SER A 99 17.88 -31.34 7.81
C SER A 99 16.50 -31.57 7.20
N ASN A 100 16.29 -31.12 5.96
CA ASN A 100 15.05 -31.43 5.24
C ASN A 100 15.12 -32.86 4.67
N LYS A 101 14.09 -33.66 4.93
CA LYS A 101 13.94 -35.00 4.33
C LYS A 101 13.48 -34.95 2.88
N THR A 102 12.84 -33.85 2.48
CA THR A 102 12.12 -33.73 1.21
C THR A 102 12.79 -32.70 0.31
N SER A 103 12.88 -32.99 -1.00
CA SER A 103 13.49 -32.11 -1.99
C SER A 103 12.66 -30.84 -2.18
N LEU A 104 13.29 -29.67 -2.02
CA LEU A 104 12.66 -28.37 -2.27
C LEU A 104 12.56 -28.09 -3.77
N PRO A 105 11.42 -27.54 -4.26
CA PRO A 105 11.25 -27.20 -5.67
C PRO A 105 12.13 -26.03 -6.12
N LYS A 106 12.88 -26.25 -7.20
CA LYS A 106 13.83 -25.27 -7.76
C LYS A 106 13.16 -23.99 -8.24
N GLU A 107 11.92 -24.05 -8.71
CA GLU A 107 11.18 -22.86 -9.17
C GLU A 107 10.91 -21.83 -8.06
N LEU A 108 10.75 -22.29 -6.81
CA LEU A 108 10.43 -21.46 -5.65
C LEU A 108 11.68 -21.06 -4.85
N PHE A 109 12.58 -22.02 -4.65
CA PHE A 109 13.72 -21.89 -3.74
C PHE A 109 15.08 -21.83 -4.44
N GLY A 110 15.10 -22.08 -5.76
CA GLY A 110 16.35 -22.24 -6.52
C GLY A 110 16.80 -21.00 -7.29
N LYS A 111 16.24 -19.82 -7.02
CA LYS A 111 16.65 -18.61 -7.72
C LYS A 111 17.98 -18.10 -7.15
N THR A 112 19.02 -18.13 -7.98
CA THR A 112 20.41 -17.87 -7.58
C THR A 112 20.67 -16.41 -7.22
N GLU A 113 19.97 -15.48 -7.87
CA GLU A 113 20.12 -14.04 -7.64
C GLU A 113 18.96 -13.50 -6.80
N ALA A 114 19.29 -12.93 -5.64
CA ALA A 114 18.33 -12.23 -4.82
C ALA A 114 18.13 -10.78 -5.32
N HIS A 115 16.93 -10.49 -5.84
CA HIS A 115 16.58 -9.13 -6.25
C HIS A 115 16.14 -8.28 -5.04
N SER A 116 17.13 -7.70 -4.36
CA SER A 116 16.92 -6.86 -3.16
C SER A 116 15.97 -5.68 -3.40
N GLN A 117 16.05 -5.01 -4.54
CA GLN A 117 15.18 -3.88 -4.88
C GLN A 117 13.71 -4.32 -4.99
N ALA A 118 13.43 -5.46 -5.65
CA ALA A 118 12.07 -5.97 -5.79
C ALA A 118 11.47 -6.35 -4.43
N ILE A 119 12.28 -6.92 -3.53
CA ILE A 119 11.89 -7.23 -2.15
C ILE A 119 11.57 -5.92 -1.40
N PHE A 120 12.46 -4.94 -1.45
CA PHE A 120 12.28 -3.65 -0.79
C PHE A 120 11.00 -2.93 -1.24
N ASP A 121 10.79 -2.83 -2.55
CA ASP A 121 9.61 -2.17 -3.11
C ASP A 121 8.32 -2.90 -2.68
N THR A 122 8.34 -4.23 -2.68
CA THR A 122 7.20 -5.04 -2.23
C THR A 122 6.89 -4.84 -0.75
N ILE A 123 7.90 -4.72 0.10
CA ILE A 123 7.72 -4.41 1.53
C ILE A 123 7.12 -3.00 1.70
N LEU A 124 7.59 -2.01 0.94
CA LEU A 124 7.01 -0.66 0.98
C LEU A 124 5.54 -0.67 0.53
N TYR A 125 5.22 -1.44 -0.51
CA TYR A 125 3.85 -1.65 -0.98
C TYR A 125 2.96 -2.28 0.11
N GLU A 126 3.45 -3.33 0.78
CA GLU A 126 2.72 -4.01 1.86
C GLU A 126 2.47 -3.06 3.04
N ARG A 127 3.51 -2.36 3.51
CA ARG A 127 3.41 -1.38 4.61
C ARG A 127 2.50 -0.21 4.26
N GLY A 128 2.61 0.33 3.05
CA GLY A 128 1.75 1.40 2.54
C GLY A 128 0.29 0.98 2.47
N SER A 129 0.02 -0.27 2.07
CA SER A 129 -1.34 -0.82 1.99
C SER A 129 -2.00 -1.04 3.35
N ARG A 130 -1.21 -1.35 4.39
CA ARG A 130 -1.71 -1.51 5.78
C ARG A 130 -1.98 -0.16 6.48
N ARG A 131 -1.44 0.95 5.97
CA ARG A 131 -1.57 2.26 6.61
C ARG A 131 -2.95 2.87 6.37
N ASN A 132 -3.65 3.22 7.45
CA ASN A 132 -4.93 3.92 7.39
C ASN A 132 -4.74 5.44 7.55
N PRO A 133 -5.23 6.29 6.62
CA PRO A 133 -5.09 7.74 6.72
C PRO A 133 -6.12 8.37 7.67
N THR A 134 -5.96 8.17 8.99
CA THR A 134 -6.83 8.76 10.03
C THR A 134 -6.33 10.10 10.57
N HIS A 135 -5.20 10.60 10.06
CA HIS A 135 -4.64 11.87 10.49
C HIS A 135 -5.33 13.04 9.78
N LYS A 136 -5.91 13.93 10.57
CA LYS A 136 -6.48 15.19 10.09
C LYS A 136 -6.30 16.28 11.14
N VAL A 137 -6.01 17.49 10.70
CA VAL A 137 -6.09 18.70 11.52
C VAL A 137 -7.06 19.66 10.87
N LYS A 138 -7.75 20.47 11.68
CA LYS A 138 -8.68 21.48 11.17
C LYS A 138 -7.92 22.60 10.47
N SER A 139 -8.28 22.85 9.22
CA SER A 139 -7.86 24.07 8.51
C SER A 139 -8.59 25.30 9.06
N ARG A 140 -8.16 26.51 8.69
CA ARG A 140 -8.85 27.76 9.09
C ARG A 140 -10.35 27.77 8.78
N ALA A 141 -10.76 27.08 7.71
CA ALA A 141 -12.15 26.99 7.28
C ALA A 141 -12.97 26.03 8.15
N GLU A 142 -12.33 25.06 8.81
CA GLU A 142 -12.99 24.02 9.61
C GLU A 142 -12.98 24.31 11.12
N VAL A 143 -12.09 25.17 11.60
CA VAL A 143 -12.04 25.61 13.01
C VAL A 143 -13.28 26.44 13.33
N SER A 144 -14.06 26.14 14.37
CA SER A 144 -15.24 26.95 14.72
C SER A 144 -14.87 28.38 15.13
N GLY A 145 -15.66 29.37 14.73
CA GLY A 145 -15.45 30.77 15.11
C GLY A 145 -16.12 31.78 14.18
N THR A 146 -16.02 33.08 14.48
CA THR A 146 -16.63 34.12 13.64
C THR A 146 -15.88 34.35 12.33
N GLY A 147 -16.64 34.57 11.24
CA GLY A 147 -16.13 35.02 9.94
C GLY A 147 -15.96 36.55 9.87
N LYS A 148 -16.43 37.29 10.89
CA LYS A 148 -16.33 38.75 10.94
C LYS A 148 -14.88 39.18 11.12
N LYS A 149 -14.49 40.23 10.41
CA LYS A 149 -13.17 40.84 10.55
C LYS A 149 -12.98 41.34 11.99
N PRO A 150 -11.84 41.04 12.65
CA PRO A 150 -11.66 41.37 14.06
C PRO A 150 -11.60 42.89 14.35
N TRP A 151 -11.04 43.67 13.42
CA TRP A 151 -10.99 45.13 13.47
C TRP A 151 -10.91 45.75 12.07
N LYS A 152 -11.15 47.07 11.98
CA LYS A 152 -11.08 47.84 10.72
C LYS A 152 -9.66 47.76 10.12
N GLN A 153 -9.56 47.85 8.78
CA GLN A 153 -8.28 47.69 8.05
C GLN A 153 -7.23 48.77 8.39
N LYS A 154 -7.69 49.93 8.88
CA LYS A 154 -6.89 51.11 9.26
C LYS A 154 -7.54 51.77 10.48
N GLY A 155 -6.79 52.65 11.17
CA GLY A 155 -7.29 53.48 12.27
C GLY A 155 -7.23 52.87 13.68
N THR A 156 -6.72 51.63 13.83
CA THR A 156 -6.68 50.93 15.13
C THR A 156 -5.27 50.73 15.70
N GLY A 157 -4.20 51.10 14.98
CA GLY A 157 -2.80 50.88 15.40
C GLY A 157 -2.33 49.42 15.46
N LYS A 158 -3.25 48.45 15.33
CA LYS A 158 -2.94 47.01 15.35
C LYS A 158 -2.48 46.49 13.99
N ALA A 159 -1.74 45.37 13.99
CA ALA A 159 -1.42 44.62 12.77
C ALA A 159 -2.69 44.25 11.99
N ARG A 160 -2.61 44.12 10.67
CA ARG A 160 -3.78 43.81 9.84
C ARG A 160 -4.19 42.35 9.99
N ALA A 161 -5.45 42.10 10.32
CA ALA A 161 -6.00 40.76 10.44
C ALA A 161 -7.28 40.59 9.63
N GLY A 162 -7.40 39.45 8.93
CA GLY A 162 -8.61 39.08 8.20
C GLY A 162 -9.62 38.31 9.05
N SER A 163 -9.14 37.37 9.88
CA SER A 163 -9.97 36.51 10.75
C SER A 163 -9.13 35.99 11.93
N LEU A 164 -9.77 35.78 13.08
CA LEU A 164 -9.15 35.12 14.24
C LEU A 164 -8.92 33.62 14.02
N ARG A 165 -9.58 33.01 13.02
CA ARG A 165 -9.38 31.58 12.66
C ARG A 165 -8.09 31.32 11.88
N SER A 166 -7.30 32.36 11.61
CA SER A 166 -6.03 32.29 10.89
C SER A 166 -4.97 31.50 11.67
N PRO A 167 -4.10 30.72 11.01
CA PRO A 167 -2.99 29.97 11.64
C PRO A 167 -2.02 30.82 12.46
N ILE A 168 -1.98 32.13 12.25
CA ILE A 168 -1.10 33.05 12.97
C ILE A 168 -1.60 33.28 14.41
N PHE A 169 -2.90 33.13 14.66
CA PHE A 169 -3.48 33.30 15.98
C PHE A 169 -3.52 31.99 16.76
N VAL A 170 -3.37 32.09 18.08
CA VAL A 170 -3.60 30.99 19.02
C VAL A 170 -5.06 30.55 18.93
N GLY A 171 -5.31 29.24 18.81
CA GLY A 171 -6.64 28.68 18.59
C GLY A 171 -7.15 28.75 17.14
N GLY A 172 -6.35 29.32 16.22
CA GLY A 172 -6.62 29.29 14.78
C GLY A 172 -6.37 27.92 14.13
N GLY A 173 -6.78 27.76 12.87
CA GLY A 173 -6.58 26.49 12.12
C GLY A 173 -5.16 26.33 11.61
N ARG A 174 -4.72 25.09 11.33
CA ARG A 174 -3.35 24.82 10.85
C ARG A 174 -3.25 24.99 9.33
N ALA A 175 -2.18 25.64 8.84
CA ALA A 175 -1.98 25.90 7.41
C ALA A 175 -1.69 24.63 6.60
N PHE A 176 -0.61 23.92 6.94
CA PHE A 176 -0.18 22.68 6.26
C PHE A 176 -0.19 21.52 7.25
N GLY A 177 -1.39 21.19 7.75
CA GLY A 177 -1.59 20.02 8.61
C GLY A 177 -1.73 18.73 7.80
N PRO A 178 -1.53 17.55 8.41
CA PRO A 178 -1.91 16.28 7.81
C PRO A 178 -3.37 16.26 7.33
N THR A 179 -3.59 15.65 6.17
CA THR A 179 -4.90 15.47 5.55
C THR A 179 -5.25 13.99 5.42
N ASN A 180 -6.51 13.63 5.70
CA ASN A 180 -7.03 12.26 5.60
C ASN A 180 -7.20 11.77 4.15
N ASN A 181 -7.18 12.66 3.15
CA ASN A 181 -7.34 12.30 1.74
C ASN A 181 -6.08 11.66 1.11
N LYS A 182 -5.02 11.44 1.89
CA LYS A 182 -3.75 10.90 1.39
C LYS A 182 -3.87 9.38 1.16
N ASN A 183 -3.68 8.95 -0.09
CA ASN A 183 -3.58 7.54 -0.43
C ASN A 183 -2.13 7.05 -0.28
N TYR A 184 -1.91 6.08 0.61
CA TYR A 184 -0.61 5.44 0.84
C TYR A 184 -0.38 4.17 0.02
N LYS A 185 -1.40 3.72 -0.74
CA LYS A 185 -1.30 2.54 -1.60
C LYS A 185 -0.44 2.88 -2.81
N VAL A 186 0.73 2.24 -2.88
CA VAL A 186 1.59 2.26 -4.07
C VAL A 186 1.10 1.17 -5.02
N LYS A 187 1.19 1.38 -6.34
CA LYS A 187 0.90 0.32 -7.32
C LYS A 187 2.19 -0.43 -7.63
N LEU A 188 2.15 -1.76 -7.56
CA LEU A 188 3.24 -2.63 -8.00
C LEU A 188 2.77 -3.63 -9.05
N ASN A 189 3.65 -3.92 -9.99
CA ASN A 189 3.39 -4.90 -11.04
C ASN A 189 3.37 -6.32 -10.44
N LYS A 190 2.44 -7.16 -10.93
CA LYS A 190 2.30 -8.54 -10.46
C LYS A 190 3.60 -9.35 -10.59
N LYS A 191 4.33 -9.16 -11.71
CA LYS A 191 5.62 -9.80 -11.97
C LYS A 191 6.68 -9.44 -10.93
N VAL A 192 6.74 -8.18 -10.50
CA VAL A 192 7.69 -7.70 -9.48
C VAL A 192 7.38 -8.34 -8.13
N ARG A 193 6.10 -8.44 -7.76
CA ARG A 193 5.70 -9.12 -6.50
C ARG A 193 6.05 -10.61 -6.51
N ARG A 194 5.80 -11.32 -7.62
CA ARG A 194 6.19 -12.72 -7.80
C ARG A 194 7.72 -12.88 -7.71
N LEU A 195 8.47 -11.98 -8.35
CA LEU A 195 9.92 -11.96 -8.30
C LEU A 195 10.44 -11.78 -6.87
N ALA A 196 9.88 -10.82 -6.12
CA ALA A 196 10.23 -10.54 -4.74
C ALA A 196 9.96 -11.75 -3.82
N PHE A 197 8.79 -12.37 -3.98
CA PHE A 197 8.38 -13.53 -3.21
C PHE A 197 9.32 -14.73 -3.41
N VAL A 198 9.60 -15.11 -4.67
CA VAL A 198 10.53 -16.20 -5.01
C VAL A 198 11.95 -15.87 -4.53
N SER A 199 12.38 -14.61 -4.66
CA SER A 199 13.71 -14.20 -4.18
C SER A 199 13.83 -14.32 -2.66
N ALA A 200 12.80 -13.94 -1.90
CA ALA A 200 12.78 -14.06 -0.45
C ALA A 200 12.81 -15.53 0.02
N LEU A 201 12.03 -16.41 -0.63
CA LEU A 201 12.06 -17.85 -0.36
C LEU A 201 13.42 -18.47 -0.68
N SER A 202 14.01 -18.10 -1.82
CA SER A 202 15.33 -18.60 -2.22
C SER A 202 16.43 -18.16 -1.23
N GLN A 203 16.34 -16.94 -0.67
CA GLN A 203 17.25 -16.50 0.39
C GLN A 203 17.12 -17.33 1.67
N LEU A 204 15.88 -17.62 2.12
CA LEU A 204 15.65 -18.48 3.28
C LEU A 204 16.21 -19.89 3.06
N ALA A 205 16.01 -20.46 1.87
CA ALA A 205 16.55 -21.78 1.52
C ALA A 205 18.08 -21.77 1.45
N ALA A 206 18.69 -20.76 0.85
CA ALA A 206 20.15 -20.62 0.78
C ALA A 206 20.80 -20.54 2.18
N ASN A 207 20.07 -20.02 3.17
CA ASN A 207 20.52 -19.95 4.57
C ASN A 207 20.16 -21.19 5.40
N ASN A 208 19.58 -22.24 4.80
CA ASN A 208 19.05 -23.43 5.49
C ASN A 208 17.99 -23.09 6.56
N GLN A 209 17.17 -22.06 6.32
CA GLN A 209 16.13 -21.57 7.24
C GLN A 209 14.74 -22.11 6.89
N VAL A 210 14.63 -23.08 5.97
CA VAL A 210 13.35 -23.69 5.58
C VAL A 210 13.25 -25.07 6.22
N LEU A 211 12.20 -25.30 7.00
CA LEU A 211 11.86 -26.59 7.60
C LEU A 211 10.60 -27.14 6.96
N VAL A 212 10.70 -28.35 6.40
CA VAL A 212 9.54 -29.10 5.91
C VAL A 212 9.03 -30.01 7.02
N SER A 213 7.94 -29.59 7.68
CA SER A 213 7.32 -30.35 8.77
C SER A 213 5.86 -29.94 8.96
N ASP A 214 5.00 -30.90 9.32
CA ASP A 214 3.59 -30.66 9.58
C ASP A 214 3.32 -30.39 11.08
N PHE A 215 2.85 -29.17 11.36
CA PHE A 215 2.56 -28.70 12.71
C PHE A 215 1.10 -28.83 13.12
N ALA A 216 0.25 -29.50 12.32
CA ALA A 216 -1.18 -29.70 12.61
C ALA A 216 -1.45 -30.15 14.06
N GLN A 217 -2.50 -29.59 14.67
CA GLN A 217 -2.91 -29.87 16.05
C GLN A 217 -4.31 -30.45 16.09
N LYS A 218 -4.48 -31.57 16.80
CA LYS A 218 -5.81 -32.15 17.05
C LYS A 218 -6.65 -31.30 18.00
N GLU A 219 -5.99 -30.66 18.97
CA GLU A 219 -6.63 -29.86 20.02
C GLU A 219 -6.00 -28.47 20.09
N ILE A 220 -6.75 -27.51 20.65
CA ILE A 220 -6.26 -26.14 20.85
C ILE A 220 -5.41 -26.12 22.12
N SER A 221 -4.09 -26.21 21.98
CA SER A 221 -3.15 -26.19 23.10
C SER A 221 -1.84 -25.51 22.74
N THR A 222 -1.52 -24.42 23.45
CA THR A 222 -0.22 -23.74 23.35
C THR A 222 0.91 -24.64 23.85
N LYS A 223 0.65 -25.47 24.87
CA LYS A 223 1.64 -26.35 25.50
C LYS A 223 2.11 -27.45 24.54
N THR A 224 1.21 -28.04 23.76
CA THR A 224 1.60 -29.05 22.75
C THR A 224 2.42 -28.42 21.64
N LEU A 225 2.05 -27.22 21.19
CA LEU A 225 2.80 -26.48 20.17
C LEU A 225 4.21 -26.12 20.66
N VAL A 226 4.35 -25.58 21.87
CA VAL A 226 5.67 -25.24 22.44
C VAL A 226 6.56 -26.48 22.57
N LYS A 227 6.00 -27.63 22.98
CA LYS A 227 6.74 -28.90 23.01
C LYS A 227 7.24 -29.31 21.62
N LYS A 228 6.40 -29.20 20.57
CA LYS A 228 6.82 -29.47 19.19
C LYS A 228 7.90 -28.49 18.69
N LEU A 229 7.79 -27.21 19.04
CA LEU A 229 8.82 -26.22 18.70
C LEU A 229 10.15 -26.49 19.43
N ALA A 230 10.09 -26.99 20.66
CA ALA A 230 11.27 -27.39 21.42
C ALA A 230 11.93 -28.65 20.86
N SER A 231 11.16 -29.65 20.42
CA SER A 231 11.73 -30.86 19.78
C SER A 231 12.47 -30.54 18.49
N GLU A 232 12.01 -29.53 17.75
CA GLU A 232 12.66 -29.04 16.52
C GLU A 232 13.75 -27.97 16.78
N LYS A 233 14.08 -27.70 18.06
CA LYS A 233 15.08 -26.70 18.48
C LYS A 233 14.80 -25.27 17.97
N LEU A 234 13.53 -24.93 17.75
CA LEU A 234 13.12 -23.62 17.24
C LEU A 234 12.80 -22.62 18.37
N ASN A 235 12.73 -23.06 19.62
CA ASN A 235 12.18 -22.28 20.72
C ASN A 235 12.96 -20.98 21.04
N GLU A 236 14.26 -20.94 20.72
CA GLU A 236 15.14 -19.78 20.97
C GLU A 236 15.07 -18.72 19.87
N LEU A 237 14.38 -19.01 18.76
CA LEU A 237 14.29 -18.09 17.63
C LEU A 237 13.33 -16.94 17.91
N ARG A 238 13.62 -15.79 17.29
CA ARG A 238 12.83 -14.56 17.51
C ARG A 238 11.58 -14.55 16.67
N ASN A 239 11.66 -15.03 15.42
CA ASN A 239 10.54 -15.04 14.48
C ASN A 239 10.47 -16.38 13.74
N ILE A 240 9.42 -17.15 14.03
CA ILE A 240 9.09 -18.41 13.38
C ILE A 240 7.83 -18.18 12.55
N LEU A 241 7.91 -18.39 11.24
CA LEU A 241 6.78 -18.29 10.34
C LEU A 241 6.30 -19.70 9.98
N ILE A 242 5.10 -20.06 10.42
CA ILE A 242 4.50 -21.37 10.14
C ILE A 242 3.38 -21.20 9.12
N ILE A 243 3.47 -21.95 8.02
CA ILE A 243 2.43 -22.01 7.01
C ILE A 243 1.51 -23.18 7.29
N SER A 244 0.24 -22.89 7.53
CA SER A 244 -0.80 -23.90 7.70
C SER A 244 -2.18 -23.28 7.55
N SER A 245 -3.14 -24.12 7.16
CA SER A 245 -4.57 -23.76 7.12
C SER A 245 -5.35 -24.25 8.34
N ASP A 246 -4.71 -24.97 9.27
CA ASP A 246 -5.34 -25.52 10.48
C ASP A 246 -5.74 -24.41 11.48
N SER A 247 -7.03 -24.37 11.81
CA SER A 247 -7.58 -23.41 12.79
C SER A 247 -7.06 -23.67 14.20
N ASN A 248 -6.86 -24.94 14.58
CA ASN A 248 -6.41 -25.29 15.92
C ASN A 248 -4.98 -24.80 16.16
N LEU A 249 -4.12 -24.98 15.17
CA LEU A 249 -2.77 -24.44 15.17
C LEU A 249 -2.76 -22.91 15.25
N PHE A 250 -3.59 -22.22 14.47
CA PHE A 250 -3.70 -20.75 14.53
C PHE A 250 -4.09 -20.25 15.93
N LEU A 251 -5.10 -20.86 16.54
CA LEU A 251 -5.54 -20.52 17.90
C LEU A 251 -4.50 -20.86 18.96
N SER A 252 -3.75 -21.94 18.77
CA SER A 252 -2.66 -22.36 19.66
C SER A 252 -1.43 -21.46 19.57
N ALA A 253 -1.15 -20.88 18.39
CA ALA A 253 0.03 -20.06 18.17
C ALA A 253 -0.17 -18.56 18.49
N ARG A 254 -1.40 -18.03 18.43
CA ARG A 254 -1.67 -16.58 18.52
C ARG A 254 -1.11 -15.87 19.77
N ASN A 255 -0.89 -16.61 20.86
CA ASN A 255 -0.35 -16.06 22.11
C ASN A 255 1.19 -16.05 22.15
N LEU A 256 1.85 -16.78 21.27
CA LEU A 256 3.31 -16.87 21.19
C LEU A 256 3.86 -15.67 20.42
N LYS A 257 4.67 -14.82 21.08
CA LYS A 257 5.21 -13.60 20.47
C LYS A 257 6.19 -13.86 19.33
N ASN A 258 6.86 -15.00 19.38
CA ASN A 258 7.87 -15.43 18.40
C ASN A 258 7.28 -16.21 17.23
N VAL A 259 6.03 -16.69 17.30
CA VAL A 259 5.42 -17.51 16.25
C VAL A 259 4.34 -16.73 15.52
N LYS A 260 4.42 -16.73 14.20
CA LYS A 260 3.35 -16.24 13.33
C LYS A 260 2.85 -17.39 12.47
N VAL A 261 1.55 -17.68 12.55
CA VAL A 261 0.89 -18.65 11.67
C VAL A 261 0.14 -17.90 10.57
N THR A 262 0.38 -18.28 9.32
CA THR A 262 -0.31 -17.73 8.15
C THR A 262 -0.73 -18.83 7.19
N LYS A 263 -1.79 -18.61 6.43
CA LYS A 263 -2.20 -19.52 5.36
C LYS A 263 -1.26 -19.38 4.15
N TRP A 264 -1.13 -20.44 3.35
CA TRP A 264 -0.33 -20.43 2.12
C TRP A 264 -0.71 -19.29 1.15
N SER A 265 -2.00 -18.94 1.09
CA SER A 265 -2.53 -17.90 0.19
C SER A 265 -2.30 -16.47 0.66
N SER A 266 -1.93 -16.28 1.93
CA SER A 266 -1.85 -14.96 2.58
C SER A 266 -0.43 -14.62 3.06
N ILE A 267 0.57 -15.25 2.46
CA ILE A 267 1.98 -15.01 2.79
C ILE A 267 2.40 -13.63 2.26
N LEU A 268 3.09 -12.87 3.10
CA LEU A 268 3.63 -11.56 2.79
C LEU A 268 5.14 -11.62 2.69
N VAL A 269 5.73 -10.85 1.78
CA VAL A 269 7.18 -10.81 1.59
C VAL A 269 7.87 -10.24 2.83
N GLU A 270 7.25 -9.27 3.51
CA GLU A 270 7.78 -8.76 4.77
C GLU A 270 7.89 -9.84 5.85
N ASP A 271 6.94 -10.78 5.90
CA ASP A 271 6.97 -11.86 6.90
C ASP A 271 8.08 -12.87 6.60
N LEU A 272 8.31 -13.19 5.31
CA LEU A 272 9.41 -14.05 4.88
C LEU A 272 10.77 -13.45 5.24
N VAL A 273 10.97 -12.16 4.98
CA VAL A 273 12.24 -11.47 5.29
C VAL A 273 12.47 -11.34 6.80
N LYS A 274 11.40 -11.23 7.58
CA LYS A 274 11.47 -11.13 9.04
C LYS A 274 11.72 -12.50 9.72
N ALA A 275 11.34 -13.60 9.08
CA ALA A 275 11.42 -14.94 9.65
C ALA A 275 12.87 -15.41 9.81
N ASP A 276 13.20 -15.94 10.98
CA ASP A 276 14.45 -16.65 11.22
C ASP A 276 14.35 -18.09 10.69
N VAL A 277 13.15 -18.69 10.77
CA VAL A 277 12.83 -20.00 10.20
C VAL A 277 11.43 -19.96 9.57
N PHE A 278 11.33 -20.54 8.38
CA PHE A 278 10.12 -20.75 7.61
C PHE A 278 9.72 -22.23 7.66
N VAL A 279 8.59 -22.52 8.28
CA VAL A 279 8.05 -23.87 8.44
C VAL A 279 6.87 -24.06 7.49
N ILE A 280 6.90 -25.10 6.66
CA ILE A 280 5.83 -25.39 5.71
C ILE A 280 5.60 -26.90 5.59
N SER A 281 4.33 -27.30 5.41
CA SER A 281 3.95 -28.68 5.15
C SER A 281 4.20 -29.06 3.68
N GLU A 282 4.37 -30.36 3.38
CA GLU A 282 4.56 -30.82 1.99
C GLU A 282 3.35 -30.54 1.10
N SER A 283 2.14 -30.59 1.65
CA SER A 283 0.92 -30.26 0.92
C SER A 283 0.85 -28.77 0.58
N ASP A 284 1.24 -27.91 1.52
CA ASP A 284 1.28 -26.46 1.29
C ASP A 284 2.37 -26.06 0.29
N ILE A 285 3.51 -26.77 0.22
CA ILE A 285 4.51 -26.55 -0.83
C ILE A 285 3.90 -26.75 -2.22
N LYS A 286 3.15 -27.84 -2.44
CA LYS A 286 2.49 -28.12 -3.73
C LYS A 286 1.49 -27.02 -4.12
N ASN A 287 0.73 -26.52 -3.14
CA ASN A 287 -0.20 -25.40 -3.37
C ASN A 287 0.54 -24.11 -3.76
N LEU A 288 1.70 -23.88 -3.14
CA LEU A 288 2.53 -22.69 -3.37
C LEU A 288 3.19 -22.72 -4.76
N GLU A 289 3.62 -23.91 -5.22
CA GLU A 289 4.12 -24.10 -6.59
C GLU A 289 3.07 -23.72 -7.64
N GLY A 290 1.81 -24.13 -7.44
CA GLY A 290 0.71 -23.80 -8.36
C GLY A 290 0.38 -22.31 -8.44
N THR A 291 0.71 -21.53 -7.40
CA THR A 291 0.54 -20.07 -7.40
C THR A 291 1.66 -19.36 -8.15
N VAL A 292 2.85 -19.93 -8.08
CA VAL A 292 3.98 -19.38 -8.80
C VAL A 292 3.81 -19.70 -10.27
N LYS A 293 3.71 -20.94 -10.74
CA LYS A 293 3.61 -21.28 -12.19
C LYS A 293 2.80 -20.28 -13.02
#